data_AF-A0A968HUG7-F1
#
_entry.id   AF-A0A968HUG7-F1
#
_cell.length_a   1.000
_cell.length_b   1.000
_cell.length_c   1.000
_cell.angle_alpha   90.00
_cell.angle_beta   90.00
_cell.angle_gamma   90.00
#
_symmetry.space_group_name_H-M   'P 1'
#
loop_
_entity.id
_entity.type
_entity.pdbx_description
1 polymer ?
#
loop_
_entity_poly.entity_id
_entity_poly.type
_entity_poly.pdbx_seq_one_letter_code
_entity_poly.pdbx_strand_id
1 'polypeptide(L)'
;MPMKPPLPPFTLETAIVKVKAAEDAWNTRDPERVALAYTENSEWRNRAEFLCGRTQIVEFLKRKWSKELDYRLRKELWCFMEHRIAVRFEYEWHDDSGFWYRSYGNENWEFAEDGLMMRRFASINDLPIKPSERKFHWERQTT
;
A
#
# COMPACT_ATOMS: atom_id res chain seq x y z
N MET A 1 16.40 11.76 -12.85
CA MET A 1 15.43 11.52 -11.74
C MET A 1 15.82 10.23 -11.03
N PRO A 2 15.60 10.07 -9.73
CA PRO A 2 16.00 8.86 -9.01
C PRO A 2 15.16 7.67 -9.48
N MET A 3 15.83 6.63 -10.00
CA MET A 3 15.18 5.36 -10.38
C MET A 3 14.86 4.53 -9.15
N LYS A 4 13.75 3.80 -9.18
CA LYS A 4 13.30 2.92 -8.09
C LYS A 4 13.13 1.48 -8.58
N PRO A 5 14.22 0.70 -8.69
CA PRO A 5 14.14 -0.69 -9.11
C PRO A 5 13.28 -1.53 -8.13
N PRO A 6 12.69 -2.64 -8.57
CA PRO A 6 12.68 -3.16 -9.94
C PRO A 6 11.94 -2.25 -10.95
N LEU A 7 12.43 -2.21 -12.19
CA LEU A 7 11.88 -1.39 -13.28
C LEU A 7 10.99 -2.25 -14.21
N PRO A 8 9.96 -1.67 -14.85
CA PRO A 8 9.20 -2.36 -15.89
C PRO A 8 10.02 -2.53 -17.19
N PRO A 9 9.68 -3.49 -18.07
CA PRO A 9 8.64 -4.50 -17.91
C PRO A 9 9.00 -5.55 -16.85
N PHE A 10 8.03 -5.96 -16.05
CA PHE A 10 8.23 -6.92 -14.97
C PHE A 10 8.26 -8.36 -15.46
N THR A 11 9.10 -9.16 -14.81
CA THR A 11 9.04 -10.62 -14.73
C THR A 11 8.29 -11.04 -13.46
N LEU A 12 7.98 -12.33 -13.33
CA LEU A 12 7.37 -12.85 -12.09
C LEU A 12 8.22 -12.52 -10.85
N GLU A 13 9.52 -12.78 -10.93
CA GLU A 13 10.47 -12.52 -9.84
C GLU A 13 10.50 -11.04 -9.46
N THR A 14 10.67 -10.14 -10.44
CA THR A 14 10.76 -8.70 -10.19
C THR A 14 9.42 -8.12 -9.74
N ALA A 15 8.28 -8.66 -10.19
CA ALA A 15 6.96 -8.27 -9.71
C ALA A 15 6.77 -8.66 -8.22
N ILE A 16 7.19 -9.86 -7.81
CA ILE A 16 7.15 -10.29 -6.40
C ILE A 16 8.01 -9.36 -5.54
N VAL A 17 9.24 -9.07 -5.98
CA VAL A 17 10.13 -8.12 -5.27
C VAL A 17 9.48 -6.73 -5.18
N LYS A 18 8.83 -6.24 -6.24
CA LYS A 18 8.13 -4.96 -6.24
C LYS A 18 6.97 -4.92 -5.25
N VAL A 19 6.17 -5.99 -5.20
CA VAL A 19 5.07 -6.15 -4.23
C VAL A 19 5.59 -6.17 -2.80
N LYS A 20 6.66 -6.93 -2.53
CA LYS A 20 7.26 -7.02 -1.20
C LYS A 20 7.86 -5.68 -0.75
N ALA A 21 8.58 -4.98 -1.62
CA ALA A 21 9.10 -3.65 -1.31
C ALA A 21 7.99 -2.64 -0.99
N ALA A 22 6.85 -2.72 -1.67
CA ALA A 22 5.67 -1.91 -1.35
C ALA A 22 5.04 -2.33 -0.01
N GLU A 23 4.93 -3.62 0.30
CA GLU A 23 4.48 -4.10 1.62
C GLU A 23 5.34 -3.54 2.75
N ASP A 24 6.67 -3.67 2.62
CA ASP A 24 7.63 -3.22 3.62
C ASP A 24 7.54 -1.69 3.82
N ALA A 25 7.45 -0.92 2.73
CA ALA A 25 7.28 0.52 2.79
C ALA A 25 5.98 0.91 3.52
N TRP A 26 4.85 0.30 3.19
CA TRP A 26 3.58 0.62 3.85
C TRP A 26 3.54 0.20 5.33
N ASN A 27 4.27 -0.85 5.72
CA ASN A 27 4.39 -1.26 7.13
C ASN A 27 5.25 -0.30 7.97
N THR A 28 6.09 0.55 7.35
CA THR A 28 6.75 1.65 8.09
C THR A 28 5.75 2.65 8.66
N ARG A 29 4.62 2.84 7.98
CA ARG A 29 3.61 3.87 8.29
C ARG A 29 4.17 5.29 8.29
N ASP A 30 5.23 5.51 7.51
CA ASP A 30 5.87 6.80 7.26
C ASP A 30 5.31 7.39 5.94
N PRO A 31 4.45 8.44 6.02
CA PRO A 31 3.80 9.03 4.86
C PRO A 31 4.78 9.52 3.80
N GLU A 32 5.84 10.20 4.22
CA GLU A 32 6.86 10.79 3.37
C GLU A 32 7.65 9.70 2.65
N ARG A 33 8.12 8.67 3.38
CA ARG A 33 8.85 7.53 2.81
C ARG A 33 8.00 6.74 1.81
N VAL A 34 6.72 6.53 2.11
CA VAL A 34 5.80 5.83 1.20
C VAL A 34 5.54 6.68 -0.06
N ALA A 35 5.34 7.98 0.09
CA ALA A 35 5.09 8.90 -1.05
C ALA A 35 6.24 8.91 -2.08
N LEU A 36 7.48 8.64 -1.66
CA LEU A 36 8.64 8.52 -2.57
C LEU A 36 8.56 7.30 -3.52
N ALA A 37 7.57 6.41 -3.40
CA ALA A 37 7.34 5.33 -4.36
C ALA A 37 6.47 5.74 -5.57
N TYR A 38 5.92 6.95 -5.56
CA TYR A 38 4.98 7.44 -6.55
C TYR A 38 5.60 8.57 -7.38
N THR A 39 5.13 8.79 -8.62
CA THR A 39 5.54 9.96 -9.41
C THR A 39 5.03 11.24 -8.77
N GLU A 40 5.61 12.39 -9.13
CA GLU A 40 5.20 13.70 -8.59
C GLU A 40 3.75 14.04 -8.92
N ASN A 41 3.26 13.57 -10.06
CA ASN A 41 1.90 13.71 -10.57
C ASN A 41 1.08 12.40 -10.48
N SER A 42 1.40 11.50 -9.56
CA SER A 42 0.73 10.19 -9.44
C SER A 42 -0.77 10.33 -9.21
N GLU A 43 -1.57 9.53 -9.90
CA GLU A 43 -3.03 9.54 -9.80
C GLU A 43 -3.53 8.36 -8.97
N TRP A 44 -4.32 8.65 -7.94
CA TRP A 44 -4.91 7.62 -7.09
C TRP A 44 -6.43 7.67 -7.10
N ARG A 45 -7.02 6.48 -7.01
CA ARG A 45 -8.31 6.28 -6.36
C ARG A 45 -8.13 5.29 -5.21
N ASN A 46 -8.41 5.73 -4.00
CA ASN A 46 -8.41 4.88 -2.81
C ASN A 46 -9.82 4.84 -2.23
N ARG A 47 -10.52 3.70 -2.38
CA ARG A 47 -11.96 3.59 -2.11
C ARG A 47 -12.73 4.61 -2.98
N ALA A 48 -13.34 5.62 -2.35
CA ALA A 48 -14.08 6.70 -2.99
C ALA A 48 -13.32 8.04 -2.99
N GLU A 49 -12.08 8.06 -2.50
CA GLU A 49 -11.23 9.27 -2.45
C GLU A 49 -10.26 9.29 -3.63
N PHE A 50 -10.09 10.46 -4.25
CA PHE A 50 -9.21 10.68 -5.39
C PHE A 50 -8.08 11.63 -4.99
N LEU A 51 -6.85 11.29 -5.38
CA LEU A 51 -5.66 12.06 -5.01
C LEU A 51 -4.79 12.27 -6.25
N CYS A 52 -4.17 13.44 -6.34
CA CYS A 52 -3.21 13.79 -7.38
C CYS A 52 -1.91 14.31 -6.76
N GLY A 53 -0.82 13.60 -7.05
CA GLY A 53 0.54 13.96 -6.67
C GLY A 53 0.93 13.64 -5.23
N ARG A 54 2.24 13.69 -4.98
CA ARG A 54 2.85 13.26 -3.70
C ARG A 54 2.30 14.01 -2.49
N THR A 55 2.04 15.31 -2.61
CA THR A 55 1.51 16.11 -1.49
C THR A 55 0.17 15.58 -1.00
N GLN A 56 -0.78 15.31 -1.90
CA GLN A 56 -2.09 14.79 -1.50
C GLN A 56 -1.99 13.35 -0.96
N ILE A 57 -1.07 12.55 -1.52
CA ILE A 57 -0.76 11.21 -1.03
C ILE A 57 -0.24 11.25 0.42
N VAL A 58 0.72 12.12 0.74
CA VAL A 58 1.25 12.28 2.10
C VAL A 58 0.14 12.65 3.07
N GLU A 59 -0.70 13.62 2.73
CA GLU A 59 -1.79 14.05 3.61
C GLU A 59 -2.84 12.93 3.80
N PHE A 60 -3.14 12.16 2.76
CA PHE A 60 -3.98 10.97 2.86
C PHE A 60 -3.39 9.93 3.82
N LEU A 61 -2.09 9.64 3.69
CA LEU A 61 -1.42 8.64 4.51
C LEU A 61 -1.33 9.05 5.99
N LYS A 62 -1.12 10.35 6.27
CA LYS A 62 -1.22 10.90 7.64
C LYS A 62 -2.60 10.65 8.25
N ARG A 63 -3.68 10.98 7.52
CA ARG A 63 -5.06 10.71 7.98
C ARG A 63 -5.31 9.22 8.17
N LYS A 64 -4.83 8.40 7.24
CA LYS A 64 -4.97 6.93 7.28
C LYS A 64 -4.39 6.37 8.58
N TRP A 65 -3.14 6.67 8.89
CA TRP A 65 -2.48 6.07 10.07
C TRP A 65 -2.74 6.80 11.39
N SER A 66 -3.36 7.98 11.36
CA SER A 66 -4.00 8.56 12.54
C SER A 66 -5.27 7.80 12.94
N LYS A 67 -5.94 7.14 12.00
CA LYS A 67 -7.16 6.35 12.24
C LYS A 67 -6.87 4.87 12.43
N GLU A 68 -6.03 4.31 11.56
CA GLU A 68 -5.78 2.88 11.48
C GLU A 68 -4.61 2.48 12.38
N LEU A 69 -4.89 2.34 13.68
CA LEU A 69 -3.90 2.07 14.71
C LEU A 69 -3.43 0.61 14.64
N ASP A 70 -2.18 0.38 15.06
CA ASP A 70 -1.53 -0.95 15.03
C ASP A 70 -1.57 -1.68 13.67
N TYR A 71 -1.68 -0.89 12.61
CA TYR A 71 -1.68 -1.33 11.22
C TYR A 71 -0.56 -2.33 10.90
N ARG A 72 -0.96 -3.48 10.36
CA ARG A 72 -0.08 -4.54 9.83
C ARG A 72 -0.63 -5.04 8.52
N LEU A 73 0.18 -4.98 7.47
CA LEU A 73 -0.22 -5.28 6.09
C LEU A 73 0.54 -6.47 5.54
N ARG A 74 -0.18 -7.31 4.79
CA ARG A 74 0.37 -8.30 3.89
C ARG A 74 -0.14 -8.05 2.47
N LYS A 75 0.76 -8.04 1.49
CA LYS A 75 0.47 -7.97 0.05
C LYS A 75 0.88 -9.26 -0.62
N GLU A 76 0.18 -9.61 -1.68
CA GLU A 76 0.43 -10.78 -2.50
C GLU A 76 0.21 -10.42 -3.97
N LEU A 77 1.15 -10.82 -4.81
CA LEU A 77 1.02 -10.68 -6.26
C LEU A 77 -0.18 -11.49 -6.74
N TRP A 78 -1.07 -10.87 -7.53
CA TRP A 78 -2.17 -11.57 -8.20
C TRP A 78 -1.81 -11.89 -9.65
N CYS A 79 -1.42 -10.86 -10.41
CA CYS A 79 -0.89 -11.00 -11.76
C CYS A 79 -0.09 -9.75 -12.13
N PHE A 80 0.63 -9.80 -13.24
CA PHE A 80 1.37 -8.66 -13.79
C PHE A 80 1.32 -8.71 -15.32
N MET A 81 1.51 -7.55 -15.95
CA MET A 81 1.62 -7.42 -17.41
C MET A 81 2.45 -6.18 -17.71
N GLU A 82 3.60 -6.36 -18.35
CA GLU A 82 4.52 -5.27 -18.72
C GLU A 82 4.82 -4.34 -17.53
N HIS A 83 4.27 -3.13 -17.53
CA HIS A 83 4.47 -2.08 -16.54
C HIS A 83 3.34 -2.00 -15.50
N ARG A 84 2.50 -3.03 -15.42
CA ARG A 84 1.35 -3.12 -14.50
C ARG A 84 1.45 -4.32 -13.57
N ILE A 85 0.99 -4.13 -12.33
CA ILE A 85 0.90 -5.18 -11.32
C ILE A 85 -0.49 -5.12 -10.67
N ALA A 86 -1.16 -6.27 -10.57
CA ALA A 86 -2.36 -6.44 -9.75
C ALA A 86 -1.99 -7.16 -8.46
N VAL A 87 -2.51 -6.64 -7.34
CA VAL A 87 -2.14 -7.08 -6.00
C VAL A 87 -3.38 -7.34 -5.17
N ARG A 88 -3.35 -8.44 -4.43
CA ARG A 88 -4.26 -8.70 -3.32
C ARG A 88 -3.56 -8.32 -2.03
N PHE A 89 -4.30 -7.78 -1.08
CA PHE A 89 -3.74 -7.49 0.23
C PHE A 89 -4.79 -7.58 1.32
N GLU A 90 -4.32 -7.79 2.53
CA GLU A 90 -5.11 -7.66 3.74
C GLU A 90 -4.28 -6.95 4.80
N TYR A 91 -4.94 -6.13 5.62
CA TYR A 91 -4.30 -5.50 6.77
C TYR A 91 -5.21 -5.53 7.99
N GLU A 92 -4.59 -5.66 9.16
CA GLU A 92 -5.26 -5.64 10.46
C GLU A 92 -4.91 -4.35 11.18
N TRP A 93 -5.92 -3.75 11.82
CA TRP A 93 -5.81 -2.49 12.55
C TRP A 93 -6.95 -2.39 13.57
N HIS A 94 -6.87 -1.42 14.48
CA HIS A 94 -7.99 -1.02 15.32
C HIS A 94 -8.17 0.49 15.34
N ASP A 95 -9.39 0.96 15.63
CA ASP A 95 -9.65 2.38 15.85
C ASP A 95 -9.29 2.81 17.29
N ASP A 96 -9.47 4.09 17.58
CA ASP A 96 -9.26 4.70 18.90
C ASP A 96 -10.25 4.20 19.99
N SER A 97 -11.33 3.55 19.57
CA SER A 97 -12.33 2.92 20.43
C SER A 97 -12.00 1.45 20.73
N GLY A 98 -10.93 0.91 20.13
CA GLY A 98 -10.46 -0.45 20.32
C GLY A 98 -11.20 -1.50 19.48
N PHE A 99 -12.04 -1.09 18.52
CA PHE A 99 -12.65 -2.02 17.58
C PHE A 99 -11.63 -2.46 16.54
N TRP A 100 -11.48 -3.79 16.39
CA TRP A 100 -10.54 -4.37 15.44
C TRP A 100 -11.20 -4.65 14.09
N TYR A 101 -10.40 -4.48 13.05
CA TYR A 101 -10.80 -4.71 11.67
C TYR A 101 -9.74 -5.53 10.94
N ARG A 102 -10.19 -6.38 10.03
CA ARG A 102 -9.38 -6.87 8.92
C ARG A 102 -9.92 -6.29 7.63
N SER A 103 -9.11 -5.49 6.97
CA SER A 103 -9.44 -4.88 5.70
C SER A 103 -8.90 -5.74 4.57
N TYR A 104 -9.76 -6.11 3.64
CA TYR A 104 -9.41 -6.86 2.43
C TYR A 104 -9.38 -5.92 1.24
N GLY A 105 -8.33 -5.99 0.44
CA GLY A 105 -8.12 -5.07 -0.66
C GLY A 105 -7.61 -5.71 -1.94
N ASN A 106 -8.02 -5.09 -3.05
CA ASN A 106 -7.40 -5.25 -4.35
C ASN A 106 -6.85 -3.90 -4.78
N GLU A 107 -5.61 -3.89 -5.26
CA GLU A 107 -5.04 -2.71 -5.87
C GLU A 107 -4.34 -3.03 -7.19
N ASN A 108 -4.50 -2.11 -8.14
CA ASN A 108 -3.88 -2.17 -9.45
C ASN A 108 -2.91 -1.00 -9.58
N TRP A 109 -1.68 -1.33 -9.97
CA TRP A 109 -0.57 -0.41 -10.05
C TRP A 109 -0.12 -0.29 -11.49
N GLU A 110 0.22 0.94 -11.88
CA GLU A 110 0.92 1.21 -13.12
C GLU A 110 2.17 2.03 -12.85
N PHE A 111 3.28 1.64 -13.46
CA PHE A 111 4.60 2.21 -13.22
C PHE A 111 5.14 2.94 -14.45
N ALA A 112 5.82 4.05 -14.22
CA ALA A 112 6.66 4.70 -15.22
C ALA A 112 7.98 3.93 -15.43
N GLU A 113 8.74 4.28 -16.47
CA GLU A 113 10.01 3.63 -16.82
C GLU A 113 11.06 3.72 -15.70
N ASP A 114 11.01 4.77 -14.88
CA ASP A 114 11.89 4.95 -13.72
C ASP A 114 11.48 4.10 -12.50
N GLY A 115 10.43 3.29 -12.63
CA GLY A 115 9.94 2.38 -11.59
C GLY A 115 9.07 3.05 -10.52
N LEU A 116 8.76 4.34 -10.65
CA LEU A 116 7.79 5.02 -9.79
C LEU A 116 6.36 4.70 -10.23
N MET A 117 5.45 4.59 -9.26
CA MET A 117 4.05 4.30 -9.55
C MET A 117 3.31 5.57 -9.98
N MET A 118 2.85 5.60 -11.24
CA MET A 118 2.13 6.74 -11.81
C MET A 118 0.62 6.64 -11.62
N ARG A 119 0.07 5.42 -11.47
CA ARG A 119 -1.36 5.22 -11.15
C ARG A 119 -1.56 4.14 -10.09
N ARG A 120 -2.44 4.41 -9.13
CA ARG A 120 -2.84 3.47 -8.07
C ARG A 120 -4.35 3.44 -7.90
N PHE A 121 -4.97 2.31 -8.21
CA PHE A 121 -6.40 2.12 -8.00
C PHE A 121 -6.63 1.04 -6.95
N ALA A 122 -7.17 1.41 -5.79
CA ALA A 122 -7.37 0.51 -4.66
C ALA A 122 -8.85 0.47 -4.24
N SER A 123 -9.40 -0.74 -4.16
CA SER A 123 -10.72 -1.03 -3.59
C SER A 123 -10.53 -1.86 -2.33
N ILE A 124 -11.18 -1.44 -1.24
CA ILE A 124 -10.93 -1.99 0.10
C ILE A 124 -12.25 -2.09 0.85
N ASN A 125 -12.48 -3.23 1.51
CA ASN A 125 -13.64 -3.49 2.35
C ASN A 125 -13.19 -3.90 3.75
N ASP A 126 -13.84 -3.39 4.78
CA ASP A 126 -13.48 -3.64 6.18
C ASP A 126 -14.41 -4.67 6.79
N LEU A 127 -13.83 -5.71 7.39
CA LEU A 127 -14.55 -6.71 8.18
C LEU A 127 -14.23 -6.48 9.66
N PRO A 128 -15.22 -6.17 10.52
CA PRO A 128 -15.03 -6.18 11.96
C PRO A 128 -14.58 -7.56 12.43
N ILE A 129 -13.58 -7.60 13.32
CA ILE A 129 -13.07 -8.84 13.92
C ILE A 129 -12.89 -8.67 15.43
N LYS A 130 -12.87 -9.77 16.17
CA LYS A 130 -12.45 -9.79 17.57
C LYS A 130 -10.92 -9.73 17.67
N PRO A 131 -10.36 -9.20 18.77
CA PRO A 131 -8.91 -9.23 19.00
C PRO A 131 -8.31 -10.65 18.89
N SER A 132 -9.04 -11.67 19.32
CA SER A 132 -8.63 -13.09 19.25
C SER A 132 -8.61 -13.66 17.82
N GLU A 133 -9.22 -12.99 16.86
CA GLU A 133 -9.28 -13.43 15.46
C GLU A 133 -8.12 -12.86 14.62
N ARG A 134 -7.28 -12.00 15.21
CA ARG A 134 -6.10 -11.44 14.56
C ARG A 134 -5.13 -12.53 14.11
N LYS A 135 -4.53 -12.33 12.94
CA LYS A 135 -3.53 -13.22 12.33
C LYS A 135 -2.13 -12.60 12.32
N PHE A 136 -2.04 -11.27 12.41
CA PHE A 136 -0.78 -10.55 12.23
C PHE A 136 -0.21 -10.10 13.58
N HIS A 137 0.85 -10.81 14.00
CA HIS A 137 1.42 -10.71 15.35
C HIS A 137 2.91 -10.35 15.37
N TRP A 138 3.52 -10.05 14.23
CA TRP A 138 4.94 -9.67 14.21
C TRP A 138 5.19 -8.33 14.91
N GLU A 139 6.40 -8.21 15.46
CA GLU A 139 6.90 -6.97 16.05
C GLU A 139 7.00 -5.88 15.00
N ARG A 140 6.59 -4.68 15.38
CA ARG A 140 6.75 -3.49 14.54
C ARG A 140 8.10 -2.88 14.88
N GLN A 141 8.87 -2.49 13.87
CA GLN A 141 9.96 -1.55 14.10
C GLN A 141 9.32 -0.22 14.52
N THR A 142 9.50 0.17 15.78
CA THR A 142 9.20 1.52 16.25
C THR A 142 10.11 2.45 15.47
N THR A 143 9.50 3.35 14.69
CA THR A 143 10.23 4.48 14.10
C THR A 143 10.33 5.58 15.14
#